data_AF-A0A7S0SDJ2-F1
#
_entry.id   AF-A0A7S0SDJ2-F1
#
_cell.length_a   1.000
_cell.length_b   1.000
_cell.length_c   1.000
_cell.angle_alpha   90.00
_cell.angle_beta   90.00
_cell.angle_gamma   90.00
#
_symmetry.space_group_name_H-M   'P 1'
#
loop_
_entity.id
_entity.type
_entity.pdbx_description
1 polymer ?
#
loop_
_entity_poly.entity_id
_entity_poly.type
_entity_poly.pdbx_seq_one_letter_code
_entity_poly.pdbx_strand_id
1 'polypeptide(L)'
;RRRVEGRGGDGDRCDDDEREAKALEMELIAAGANLPLLQSQEQPQQLPQPLDGATTTTPPWALLAAAKDTFPAYDGAGVFPLVCLMNHSCAPNVEVWFDGGYRAGARCSVVAVRNIAAGEELRHSYIDPTRAVQQRAADLAGFGFQCDCVRCVRATGGAGCCKQ
;
A
#
# COMPACT_ATOMS: atom_id res chain seq x y z
N ARG A 1 -37.89 28.71 -32.37
CA ARG A 1 -36.83 28.53 -33.41
C ARG A 1 -35.66 29.48 -33.11
N ARG A 2 -34.59 29.00 -32.47
CA ARG A 2 -33.24 29.55 -32.62
C ARG A 2 -32.26 28.37 -32.60
N ARG A 3 -31.49 28.30 -33.69
CA ARG A 3 -30.39 27.38 -33.95
C ARG A 3 -29.19 27.90 -33.16
N VAL A 4 -28.57 27.08 -32.32
CA VAL A 4 -27.25 27.37 -31.76
C VAL A 4 -26.26 26.50 -32.53
N GLU A 5 -25.36 27.19 -33.22
CA GLU A 5 -24.33 26.65 -34.08
C GLU A 5 -23.26 25.94 -33.25
N GLY A 6 -22.83 24.78 -33.74
CA GLY A 6 -21.68 24.08 -33.21
C GLY A 6 -20.38 24.86 -33.46
N ARG A 7 -19.58 24.98 -32.42
CA ARG A 7 -18.11 25.06 -32.43
C ARG A 7 -17.70 24.04 -31.36
N GLY A 8 -16.96 22.98 -31.63
CA GLY A 8 -15.80 22.87 -32.49
C GLY A 8 -14.57 22.92 -31.59
N GLY A 9 -14.07 21.73 -31.22
CA GLY A 9 -12.70 21.49 -30.73
C GLY A 9 -12.49 21.56 -29.21
N ASP A 10 -12.52 20.42 -28.53
CA ASP A 10 -11.79 20.18 -27.26
C ASP A 10 -11.60 18.66 -27.08
N GLY A 11 -10.99 18.03 -28.09
CA GLY A 11 -10.82 16.58 -28.16
C GLY A 11 -9.38 16.11 -28.20
N ASP A 12 -8.42 16.87 -27.68
CA ASP A 12 -6.99 16.56 -27.84
C ASP A 12 -6.12 16.80 -26.60
N ARG A 13 -6.63 17.48 -25.55
CA ARG A 13 -5.81 17.79 -24.36
C ARG A 13 -5.66 16.62 -23.37
N CYS A 14 -6.67 15.75 -23.29
CA CYS A 14 -6.63 14.62 -22.35
C CYS A 14 -5.63 13.54 -22.80
N ASP A 15 -5.42 13.39 -24.11
CA ASP A 15 -4.48 12.41 -24.65
C ASP A 15 -3.03 12.87 -24.49
N ASP A 16 -2.77 14.18 -24.57
CA ASP A 16 -1.47 14.77 -24.28
C ASP A 16 -1.10 14.62 -22.79
N ASP A 17 -2.04 14.89 -21.88
CA ASP A 17 -1.83 14.71 -20.43
C ASP A 17 -1.57 13.24 -20.06
N GLU A 18 -2.29 12.29 -20.67
CA GLU A 18 -2.03 10.86 -20.49
C GLU A 18 -0.67 10.43 -21.05
N ARG A 19 -0.24 11.03 -22.15
CA ARG A 19 1.03 10.71 -22.81
C ARG A 19 2.21 11.28 -22.03
N GLU A 20 2.07 12.46 -21.44
CA GLU A 20 3.05 13.02 -20.50
C GLU A 20 3.14 12.20 -19.21
N ALA A 21 2.01 11.78 -18.64
CA ALA A 21 2.00 10.91 -17.46
C ALA A 21 2.71 9.56 -17.70
N LYS A 22 2.46 8.93 -18.87
CA LYS A 22 3.14 7.70 -19.28
C LYS A 22 4.64 7.91 -19.55
N ALA A 23 5.05 9.08 -20.04
CA ALA A 23 6.45 9.40 -20.25
C ALA A 23 7.20 9.58 -18.91
N LEU A 24 6.59 10.28 -17.96
CA LEU A 24 7.11 10.43 -16.60
C LEU A 24 7.19 9.08 -15.85
N GLU A 25 6.21 8.20 -16.05
CA GLU A 25 6.21 6.84 -15.50
C GLU A 25 7.39 6.02 -16.04
N MET A 26 7.66 6.11 -17.35
CA MET A 26 8.76 5.40 -18.01
C MET A 26 10.14 5.88 -17.52
N GLU A 27 10.31 7.19 -17.30
CA GLU A 27 11.57 7.75 -16.77
C GLU A 27 11.81 7.34 -15.31
N LEU A 28 10.76 7.30 -14.48
CA LEU A 28 10.87 6.89 -13.08
C LEU A 28 11.26 5.40 -12.94
N ILE A 29 10.72 4.54 -13.81
CA ILE A 29 11.07 3.12 -13.88
C ILE A 29 12.53 2.94 -14.33
N ALA A 30 12.98 3.71 -15.32
CA ALA A 30 14.37 3.67 -15.80
C ALA A 30 15.37 4.15 -14.72
N ALA A 31 14.99 5.13 -13.89
CA ALA A 31 15.80 5.57 -12.76
C ALA A 31 15.91 4.51 -11.65
N GLY A 32 14.84 3.76 -11.38
CA GLY A 32 14.84 2.66 -10.41
C GLY A 32 15.67 1.44 -10.85
N ALA A 33 15.79 1.21 -12.16
CA ALA A 33 16.57 0.10 -12.72
C ALA A 33 18.10 0.29 -12.68
N ASN A 34 18.59 1.50 -12.35
CA ASN A 34 20.02 1.84 -12.27
C ASN A 34 20.56 1.99 -10.84
N LEU A 35 19.77 1.64 -9.81
CA LEU A 35 20.34 1.52 -8.46
C LEU A 35 21.36 0.38 -8.47
N PRO A 36 22.63 0.61 -8.07
CA PRO A 36 23.60 -0.47 -7.96
C PRO A 36 23.08 -1.44 -6.89
N LEU A 37 22.72 -2.66 -7.32
CA LEU A 37 22.55 -3.79 -6.43
C LEU A 37 23.81 -3.87 -5.58
N LEU A 38 23.69 -3.55 -4.29
CA LEU A 38 24.70 -3.84 -3.27
C LEU A 38 24.91 -5.36 -3.30
N GLN A 39 25.89 -5.80 -4.09
CA GLN A 39 26.40 -7.16 -4.05
C GLN A 39 27.10 -7.30 -2.70
N SER A 40 26.36 -7.80 -1.72
CA SER A 40 26.93 -8.33 -0.49
C SER A 40 27.97 -9.37 -0.88
N GLN A 41 29.25 -9.04 -0.67
CA GLN A 41 30.32 -10.03 -0.75
C GLN A 41 30.14 -11.03 0.39
N GLU A 42 29.45 -12.12 0.10
CA GLU A 42 29.35 -13.25 1.01
C GLU A 42 30.72 -13.96 1.02
N GLN A 43 31.54 -13.67 2.03
CA GLN A 43 32.68 -14.51 2.34
C GLN A 43 32.16 -15.88 2.76
N PRO A 44 32.65 -17.00 2.19
CA PRO A 44 32.21 -18.33 2.60
C PRO A 44 32.72 -18.61 4.01
N GLN A 45 31.90 -18.35 5.02
CA GLN A 45 32.18 -18.80 6.38
C GLN A 45 32.04 -20.33 6.42
N GLN A 46 33.16 -21.00 6.70
CA GLN A 46 33.22 -22.45 6.91
C GLN A 46 32.21 -22.87 7.98
N LEU A 47 31.28 -23.77 7.63
CA LEU A 47 30.34 -24.37 8.57
C LEU A 47 31.10 -25.14 9.68
N PRO A 48 30.70 -25.02 10.96
CA PRO A 48 31.23 -25.86 12.02
C PRO A 48 30.84 -27.33 11.79
N GLN A 49 31.80 -28.24 12.01
CA GLN A 49 31.58 -29.68 11.86
C GLN A 49 30.62 -30.19 12.95
N PRO A 50 29.73 -31.15 12.66
CA PRO A 50 28.75 -31.63 13.62
C PRO A 50 29.45 -32.36 14.78
N LEU A 51 29.00 -32.09 16.01
CA LEU A 51 29.37 -32.89 17.18
C LEU A 51 28.62 -34.22 17.10
N ASP A 52 29.37 -35.32 17.11
CA ASP A 52 28.85 -36.68 16.97
C ASP A 52 27.86 -37.02 18.09
N GLY A 53 26.60 -37.35 17.75
CA GLY A 53 25.71 -38.05 18.69
C GLY A 53 24.26 -37.60 18.86
N ALA A 54 23.65 -36.85 17.92
CA ALA A 54 22.20 -36.58 17.97
C ALA A 54 21.47 -37.24 16.79
N THR A 55 20.65 -38.24 17.10
CA THR A 55 19.75 -38.94 16.20
C THR A 55 18.63 -38.01 15.72
N THR A 56 18.42 -37.97 14.40
CA THR A 56 17.37 -37.20 13.69
C THR A 56 17.65 -35.70 13.52
N THR A 57 18.78 -35.37 12.88
CA THR A 57 19.10 -34.01 12.45
C THR A 57 18.29 -33.66 11.21
N THR A 58 17.14 -33.00 11.38
CA THR A 58 16.53 -32.26 10.26
C THR A 58 17.60 -31.26 9.80
N PRO A 59 18.03 -31.30 8.53
CA PRO A 59 19.12 -30.44 8.11
C PRO A 59 18.69 -28.97 8.26
N PRO A 60 19.59 -28.02 8.53
CA PRO A 60 19.22 -26.63 8.78
C PRO A 60 18.35 -26.02 7.67
N TRP A 61 18.57 -26.42 6.41
CA TRP A 61 17.75 -26.01 5.27
C TRP A 61 16.32 -26.56 5.31
N ALA A 62 16.08 -27.71 5.95
CA ALA A 62 14.73 -28.25 6.13
C ALA A 62 13.92 -27.45 7.16
N LEU A 63 14.59 -26.80 8.13
CA LEU A 63 13.93 -25.82 9.02
C LEU A 63 13.49 -24.58 8.23
N LEU A 64 14.33 -24.09 7.32
CA LEU A 64 13.98 -22.97 6.43
C LEU A 64 12.87 -23.34 5.44
N ALA A 65 12.89 -24.57 4.91
CA ALA A 65 11.84 -25.09 4.04
C ALA A 65 10.51 -25.26 4.77
N ALA A 66 10.51 -25.73 6.01
CA ALA A 66 9.31 -25.80 6.85
C ALA A 66 8.82 -24.39 7.24
N ALA A 67 9.74 -23.45 7.46
CA ALA A 67 9.42 -22.06 7.78
C ALA A 67 8.79 -21.30 6.60
N LYS A 68 9.17 -21.63 5.35
CA LYS A 68 8.59 -21.03 4.13
C LYS A 68 7.06 -21.12 4.10
N ASP A 69 6.49 -22.23 4.56
CA ASP A 69 5.03 -22.45 4.59
C ASP A 69 4.39 -21.84 5.85
N THR A 70 5.20 -21.37 6.79
CA THR A 70 4.75 -20.72 8.04
C THR A 70 4.54 -19.21 7.85
N PHE A 71 5.15 -18.62 6.83
CA PHE A 71 4.94 -17.23 6.48
C PHE A 71 3.93 -17.10 5.35
N PRO A 72 2.94 -16.20 5.43
CA PRO A 72 2.05 -15.94 4.30
C PRO A 72 2.89 -15.53 3.08
N ALA A 73 2.53 -16.02 1.89
CA ALA A 73 3.23 -15.67 0.68
C ALA A 73 3.04 -14.17 0.40
N TYR A 74 4.03 -13.35 0.75
CA TYR A 74 4.13 -11.96 0.34
C TYR A 74 4.96 -11.87 -0.93
N ASP A 75 4.41 -11.27 -1.98
CA ASP A 75 5.10 -11.12 -3.27
C ASP A 75 6.31 -10.16 -3.19
N GLY A 76 6.33 -9.29 -2.17
CA GLY A 76 7.44 -8.37 -1.90
C GLY A 76 7.00 -7.17 -1.05
N ALA A 77 7.93 -6.22 -0.88
CA ALA A 77 7.67 -4.91 -0.28
C ALA A 77 8.05 -3.81 -1.26
N GLY A 78 7.28 -2.72 -1.32
CA GLY A 78 7.51 -1.59 -2.19
C GLY A 78 7.13 -0.27 -1.51
N VAL A 79 7.78 0.82 -1.95
CA VAL A 79 7.49 2.17 -1.45
C VAL A 79 6.80 2.96 -2.57
N PHE A 80 5.62 3.50 -2.28
CA PHE A 80 4.80 4.26 -3.22
C PHE A 80 4.60 5.67 -2.67
N PRO A 81 5.47 6.64 -3.01
CA PRO A 81 5.49 7.97 -2.37
C PRO A 81 4.14 8.69 -2.40
N LEU A 82 3.41 8.60 -3.51
CA LEU A 82 2.08 9.23 -3.63
C LEU A 82 1.06 8.64 -2.67
N VAL A 83 1.13 7.33 -2.40
CA VAL A 83 0.26 6.67 -1.42
C VAL A 83 0.67 7.02 0.00
N CYS A 84 1.96 7.15 0.27
CA CYS A 84 2.47 7.54 1.59
C CYS A 84 2.02 8.95 2.03
N LEU A 85 1.55 9.80 1.11
CA LEU A 85 1.00 11.12 1.43
C LEU A 85 -0.47 11.08 1.88
N MET A 86 -1.19 9.97 1.62
CA MET A 86 -2.60 9.86 1.99
C MET A 86 -2.76 9.49 3.45
N ASN A 87 -3.60 10.24 4.16
CA ASN A 87 -3.86 10.01 5.57
C ASN A 87 -4.81 8.82 5.81
N HIS A 88 -4.83 8.39 7.07
CA HIS A 88 -5.69 7.32 7.53
C HIS A 88 -7.16 7.76 7.72
N SER A 89 -8.11 6.88 7.37
CA SER A 89 -9.47 6.92 7.91
C SER A 89 -10.01 5.49 8.05
N CYS A 90 -10.67 5.17 9.17
CA CYS A 90 -11.42 3.91 9.28
C CYS A 90 -12.69 3.90 8.42
N ALA A 91 -13.08 5.05 7.86
CA ALA A 91 -14.10 5.20 6.81
C ALA A 91 -13.45 5.86 5.59
N PRO A 92 -12.63 5.11 4.84
CA PRO A 92 -11.86 5.68 3.73
C PRO A 92 -12.77 6.10 2.57
N ASN A 93 -12.27 6.98 1.71
CA ASN A 93 -12.91 7.34 0.45
C ASN A 93 -12.20 6.76 -0.77
N VAL A 94 -10.98 6.24 -0.57
CA VAL A 94 -10.21 5.51 -1.58
C VAL A 94 -9.67 4.20 -1.01
N GLU A 95 -9.48 3.23 -1.88
CA GLU A 95 -8.84 1.95 -1.61
C GLU A 95 -7.58 1.82 -2.47
N VAL A 96 -6.54 1.19 -1.91
CA VAL A 96 -5.26 1.00 -2.58
C VAL A 96 -5.13 -0.44 -3.03
N TRP A 97 -4.93 -0.61 -4.33
CA TRP A 97 -4.80 -1.89 -4.99
C TRP A 97 -3.39 -2.03 -5.54
N PHE A 98 -2.75 -3.15 -5.27
CA PHE A 98 -1.45 -3.48 -5.84
C PHE A 98 -1.64 -4.50 -6.95
N ASP A 99 -1.16 -4.16 -8.14
CA ASP A 99 -1.19 -5.03 -9.31
C ASP A 99 0.22 -5.13 -9.93
N GLY A 100 0.38 -6.04 -10.89
CA GLY A 100 1.67 -6.29 -11.52
C GLY A 100 2.43 -7.43 -10.85
N GLY A 101 2.90 -8.36 -11.68
CA GLY A 101 3.74 -9.47 -11.23
C GLY A 101 5.21 -9.10 -11.18
N TYR A 102 6.03 -10.00 -10.63
CA TYR A 102 7.49 -9.88 -10.49
C TYR A 102 8.26 -9.40 -11.76
N ARG A 103 7.68 -9.55 -12.95
CA ARG A 103 8.29 -9.15 -14.24
C ARG A 103 7.80 -7.82 -14.80
N ALA A 104 6.64 -7.33 -14.37
CA ALA A 104 5.97 -6.19 -14.98
C ALA A 104 6.12 -4.88 -14.18
N GLY A 105 6.81 -4.95 -13.02
CA GLY A 105 6.85 -3.85 -12.05
C GLY A 105 5.61 -3.85 -11.18
N ALA A 106 5.78 -3.54 -9.89
CA ALA A 106 4.66 -3.37 -8.98
C ALA A 106 3.96 -2.05 -9.29
N ARG A 107 2.68 -2.13 -9.62
CA ARG A 107 1.80 -0.99 -9.85
C ARG A 107 0.87 -0.83 -8.67
N CYS A 108 0.55 0.42 -8.38
CA CYS A 108 -0.29 0.80 -7.26
C CYS A 108 -1.39 1.72 -7.77
N SER A 109 -2.63 1.23 -7.68
CA SER A 109 -3.82 1.91 -8.12
C SER A 109 -4.61 2.41 -6.92
N VAL A 110 -4.99 3.69 -6.94
CA VAL A 110 -5.84 4.30 -5.91
C VAL A 110 -7.23 4.47 -6.48
N VAL A 111 -8.21 3.75 -5.95
CA VAL A 111 -9.57 3.67 -6.50
C VAL A 111 -10.56 4.29 -5.53
N ALA A 112 -11.40 5.20 -6.00
CA ALA A 112 -12.46 5.78 -5.18
C ALA A 112 -13.54 4.73 -4.85
N VAL A 113 -13.88 4.57 -3.55
CA VAL A 113 -14.94 3.65 -3.08
C VAL A 113 -16.29 4.34 -2.90
N ARG A 114 -16.30 5.67 -3.02
CA ARG A 114 -17.51 6.52 -3.01
C ARG A 114 -17.24 7.80 -3.79
N ASN A 115 -18.28 8.59 -4.04
CA ASN A 115 -18.11 9.93 -4.60
C ASN A 115 -17.26 10.79 -3.67
N ILE A 116 -16.33 11.54 -4.27
CA ILE A 116 -15.37 12.44 -3.61
C ILE A 116 -15.60 13.84 -4.16
N ALA A 117 -15.83 14.81 -3.29
CA ALA A 117 -16.04 16.20 -3.71
C ALA A 117 -14.69 16.87 -4.04
N ALA A 118 -14.72 17.90 -4.89
CA ALA A 118 -13.53 18.71 -5.15
C ALA A 118 -13.03 19.37 -3.85
N GLY A 119 -11.74 19.21 -3.55
CA GLY A 119 -11.13 19.70 -2.31
C GLY A 119 -11.31 18.79 -1.09
N GLU A 120 -12.01 17.66 -1.23
CA GLU A 120 -12.06 16.64 -0.19
C GLU A 120 -10.73 15.88 -0.13
N GLU A 121 -10.21 15.66 1.08
CA GLU A 121 -8.97 14.93 1.29
C GLU A 121 -9.12 13.43 0.96
N LEU A 122 -8.15 12.87 0.24
CA LEU A 122 -8.07 11.43 -0.02
C LEU A 122 -7.53 10.70 1.21
N ARG A 123 -8.30 9.74 1.73
CA ARG A 123 -7.94 8.93 2.90
C ARG A 123 -8.17 7.46 2.62
N HIS A 124 -7.18 6.63 2.93
CA HIS A 124 -7.27 5.17 2.88
C HIS A 124 -7.12 4.56 4.28
N SER A 125 -7.32 3.25 4.41
CA SER A 125 -7.15 2.56 5.70
C SER A 125 -5.75 1.93 5.79
N TYR A 126 -5.03 2.21 6.88
CA TYR A 126 -3.71 1.62 7.16
C TYR A 126 -3.84 0.25 7.84
N ILE A 127 -5.02 0.00 8.39
CA ILE A 127 -5.36 -1.15 9.23
C ILE A 127 -6.66 -1.76 8.71
N ASP A 128 -7.06 -2.92 9.23
CA ASP A 128 -8.36 -3.49 8.93
C ASP A 128 -9.49 -2.66 9.59
N PRO A 129 -10.36 -2.00 8.79
CA PRO A 129 -11.43 -1.16 9.31
C PRO A 129 -12.59 -1.98 9.91
N THR A 130 -12.64 -3.31 9.75
CA THR A 130 -13.72 -4.17 10.29
C THR A 130 -13.55 -4.45 11.79
N ARG A 131 -12.34 -4.28 12.32
CA ARG A 131 -12.00 -4.53 13.74
C ARG A 131 -12.70 -3.55 14.68
N ALA A 132 -12.82 -3.93 15.96
CA ALA A 132 -13.44 -3.09 17.00
C ALA A 132 -12.63 -1.81 17.27
N VAL A 133 -13.26 -0.74 17.76
CA VAL A 133 -12.61 0.58 17.95
C VAL A 133 -11.34 0.52 18.80
N GLN A 134 -11.35 -0.29 19.87
CA GLN A 134 -10.19 -0.45 20.75
C GLN A 134 -9.01 -1.14 20.03
N GLN A 135 -9.30 -2.13 19.18
CA GLN A 135 -8.29 -2.81 18.37
C GLN A 135 -7.71 -1.86 17.32
N ARG A 136 -8.57 -1.09 16.64
CA ARG A 136 -8.10 -0.08 15.68
C ARG A 136 -7.22 0.98 16.33
N ALA A 137 -7.56 1.43 17.54
CA ALA A 137 -6.74 2.38 18.29
C ALA A 137 -5.38 1.78 18.67
N ALA A 138 -5.34 0.51 19.07
CA ALA A 138 -4.10 -0.19 19.36
C ALA A 138 -3.23 -0.37 18.10
N ASP A 139 -3.82 -0.76 16.98
CA ASP A 139 -3.11 -0.94 15.70
C ASP A 139 -2.53 0.40 15.19
N LEU A 140 -3.23 1.51 15.44
CA LEU A 140 -2.78 2.85 15.05
C LEU A 140 -1.77 3.50 16.00
N ALA A 141 -1.62 2.97 17.23
CA ALA A 141 -0.74 3.55 18.23
C ALA A 141 0.73 3.63 17.76
N GLY A 142 1.16 2.68 16.92
CA GLY A 142 2.50 2.66 16.34
C GLY A 142 2.78 3.78 15.34
N PHE A 143 1.75 4.43 14.80
CA PHE A 143 1.89 5.53 13.84
C PHE A 143 1.96 6.91 14.53
N GLY A 144 1.74 6.99 15.84
CA GLY A 144 1.89 8.23 16.60
C GLY A 144 0.74 9.24 16.44
N PHE A 145 -0.45 8.82 16.00
CA PHE A 145 -1.64 9.66 15.93
C PHE A 145 -2.89 8.95 16.46
N GLN A 146 -3.97 9.71 16.73
CA GLN A 146 -5.29 9.18 17.05
C GLN A 146 -6.27 9.45 15.92
N CYS A 147 -6.98 8.41 15.48
CA CYS A 147 -7.96 8.53 14.41
C CYS A 147 -9.24 9.21 14.89
N ASP A 148 -9.59 10.32 14.26
CA ASP A 148 -10.76 11.17 14.55
C ASP A 148 -11.90 10.97 13.55
N CYS A 149 -11.84 9.93 12.72
CA CYS A 149 -12.85 9.71 11.69
C CYS A 149 -14.26 9.48 12.31
N VAL A 150 -15.30 9.71 11.50
CA VAL A 150 -16.71 9.50 11.85
C VAL A 150 -16.97 8.17 12.57
N ARG A 151 -16.31 7.08 12.14
CA ARG A 151 -16.50 5.76 12.78
C ARG A 151 -15.86 5.66 14.15
N CYS A 152 -14.71 6.30 14.36
CA CYS A 152 -14.05 6.33 15.66
C CYS A 152 -14.80 7.24 16.62
N VAL A 153 -15.17 8.45 16.20
CA VAL A 153 -15.94 9.41 17.03
C VAL A 153 -17.29 8.84 17.46
N ARG A 154 -18.01 8.15 16.56
CA ARG A 154 -19.29 7.50 16.91
C ARG A 154 -19.10 6.37 17.91
N ALA A 155 -18.01 5.61 17.81
CA ALA A 155 -17.75 4.46 18.67
C ALA A 155 -17.20 4.84 20.05
N THR A 156 -16.48 5.96 20.17
CA THR A 156 -15.97 6.47 21.45
C THR A 156 -17.00 7.29 22.23
N GLY A 157 -18.17 7.53 21.63
CA GLY A 157 -19.19 8.39 22.20
C GLY A 157 -18.77 9.85 22.05
N GLY A 158 -19.32 10.54 21.06
CA GLY A 158 -19.34 11.99 21.10
C GLY A 158 -19.86 12.43 22.47
N ALA A 159 -19.01 13.12 23.23
CA ALA A 159 -19.45 13.77 24.45
C ALA A 159 -20.53 14.78 24.08
N GLY A 160 -21.80 14.44 24.32
CA GLY A 160 -22.91 15.38 24.31
C GLY A 160 -24.07 15.06 23.35
N CYS A 161 -25.25 14.94 23.96
CA CYS A 161 -26.58 15.11 23.38
C CYS A 161 -27.11 13.92 22.57
N CYS A 162 -28.02 13.11 23.10
CA CYS A 162 -29.38 13.54 23.45
C CYS A 162 -29.86 13.07 24.83
N LYS A 163 -30.66 13.96 25.42
CA LYS A 163 -31.48 13.78 26.61
C LYS A 163 -32.72 12.94 26.28
N GLN A 164 -33.23 12.32 27.35
CA GLN A 164 -34.59 11.81 27.60
C GLN A 164 -35.00 10.53 26.88
#